data_AF-A0A496ZPP4-F1
#
_entry.id   AF-A0A496ZPP4-F1
#
_cell.length_a   1.000
_cell.length_b   1.000
_cell.length_c   1.000
_cell.angle_alpha   90.00
_cell.angle_beta   90.00
_cell.angle_gamma   90.00
#
_symmetry.space_group_name_H-M   'P 1'
#
loop_
_entity.id
_entity.type
_entity.pdbx_description
1 polymer ?
#
loop_
_entity_poly.entity_id
_entity_poly.type
_entity_poly.pdbx_seq_one_letter_code
_entity_poly.pdbx_strand_id
1 'polypeptide(L)'
;MNPVSLETVGDMVQEIPLTSGWTWFSTNLELVPNTINDVLSSLSPADDDYIKDQSQYAQYFTDQWVGSLSTINNTSMYKINLANEQILEIIGELKDPVLTTISYNSGWNWIGYVPHVSMSVN
;
A
#
# COMPACT_ATOMS: atom_id res chain seq x y z
N MET A 1 2.62 7.46 40.31
CA MET A 1 3.05 6.71 39.12
C MET A 1 2.48 7.44 37.93
N ASN A 2 3.33 8.04 37.11
CA ASN A 2 2.89 8.61 35.84
C ASN A 2 2.69 7.43 34.87
N PRO A 3 1.56 7.38 34.13
CA PRO A 3 1.40 6.40 33.08
C PRO A 3 2.47 6.63 32.01
N VAL A 4 3.21 5.57 31.69
CA VAL A 4 4.09 5.53 30.52
C VAL A 4 3.21 5.15 29.34
N SER A 5 3.03 6.07 28.39
CA SER A 5 2.48 5.71 27.07
C SER A 5 3.47 4.76 26.42
N LEU A 6 3.03 3.54 26.16
CA LEU A 6 3.70 2.63 25.25
C LEU A 6 3.18 2.97 23.85
N GLU A 7 3.89 3.84 23.15
CA GLU A 7 3.68 4.04 21.71
C GLU A 7 4.32 2.84 21.00
N THR A 8 3.55 1.78 20.75
CA THR A 8 3.90 0.91 19.61
C THR A 8 3.37 1.64 18.38
N VAL A 9 4.18 2.54 17.80
CA VAL A 9 3.94 2.96 16.40
C VAL A 9 4.19 1.69 15.59
N GLY A 10 3.14 0.89 15.43
CA GLY A 10 3.20 -0.41 14.81
C GLY A 10 3.01 -0.29 13.31
N ASP A 11 3.69 -1.14 12.56
CA ASP A 11 3.46 -1.28 11.13
C ASP A 11 1.96 -1.53 10.86
N MET A 12 1.43 -0.80 9.89
CA MET A 12 0.08 -0.95 9.36
C MET A 12 0.14 -1.83 8.11
N VAL A 13 -0.85 -2.70 7.94
CA VAL A 13 -1.06 -3.45 6.70
C VAL A 13 -2.17 -2.78 5.90
N GLN A 14 -1.87 -2.44 4.64
CA GLN A 14 -2.83 -1.94 3.67
C GLN A 14 -3.02 -2.98 2.56
N GLU A 15 -4.25 -3.45 2.38
CA GLU A 15 -4.64 -4.33 1.29
C GLU A 15 -5.23 -3.52 0.13
N ILE A 16 -4.72 -3.71 -1.09
CA ILE A 16 -5.16 -3.02 -2.29
C ILE A 16 -5.55 -4.07 -3.33
N PRO A 17 -6.85 -4.22 -3.69
CA PRO A 17 -7.25 -5.11 -4.76
C PRO A 17 -6.80 -4.55 -6.11
N LEU A 18 -6.10 -5.38 -6.89
CA LEU A 18 -5.62 -5.09 -8.23
C LEU A 18 -6.35 -6.00 -9.21
N THR A 19 -7.07 -5.42 -10.16
CA THR A 19 -7.75 -6.19 -11.21
C THR A 19 -6.77 -6.63 -12.28
N SER A 20 -7.10 -7.70 -13.02
CA SER A 20 -6.43 -7.98 -14.30
C SER A 20 -6.55 -6.78 -15.23
N GLY A 21 -5.47 -6.47 -15.95
CA GLY A 21 -5.33 -5.25 -16.71
C GLY A 21 -4.85 -4.08 -15.83
N TRP A 22 -5.18 -2.87 -16.29
CA TRP A 22 -4.67 -1.64 -15.70
C TRP A 22 -5.42 -1.22 -14.42
N THR A 23 -4.71 -1.20 -13.29
CA THR A 23 -5.17 -0.65 -12.02
C THR A 23 -4.32 0.54 -11.59
N TRP A 24 -4.96 1.54 -10.98
CA TRP A 24 -4.26 2.66 -10.34
C TRP A 24 -4.25 2.48 -8.82
N PHE A 25 -3.11 2.76 -8.19
CA PHE A 25 -3.01 2.75 -6.74
C PHE A 25 -2.01 3.78 -6.21
N SER A 26 -2.12 4.05 -4.91
CA SER A 26 -1.20 4.84 -4.11
C SER A 26 -1.23 4.32 -2.68
N THR A 27 -0.19 4.58 -1.91
CA THR A 27 -0.17 4.32 -0.46
C THR A 27 0.10 5.61 0.29
N ASN A 28 -0.38 5.70 1.53
CA ASN A 28 -0.05 6.77 2.47
C ASN A 28 0.92 6.31 3.56
N LEU A 29 1.44 5.08 3.46
CA LEU A 29 2.37 4.50 4.42
C LEU A 29 3.82 4.85 4.05
N GLU A 30 4.61 5.19 5.06
CA GLU A 30 6.06 5.26 4.90
C GLU A 30 6.60 3.82 4.84
N LEU A 31 7.33 3.49 3.76
CA LEU A 31 7.79 2.13 3.49
C LEU A 31 9.27 1.99 3.83
N VAL A 32 9.64 0.97 4.59
CA VAL A 32 11.04 0.60 4.86
C VAL A 32 11.14 -0.93 4.93
N PRO A 33 11.80 -1.61 3.97
CA PRO A 33 12.38 -1.05 2.75
C PRO A 33 11.31 -0.57 1.75
N ASN A 34 11.67 0.41 0.92
CA ASN A 34 10.79 0.99 -0.09
C ASN A 34 11.10 0.53 -1.53
N THR A 35 11.91 -0.52 -1.69
CA THR A 35 12.24 -1.00 -3.03
C THR A 35 11.02 -1.63 -3.68
N ILE A 36 10.92 -1.52 -5.00
CA ILE A 36 9.76 -2.05 -5.73
C ILE A 36 9.58 -3.56 -5.53
N ASN A 37 10.69 -4.32 -5.44
CA ASN A 37 10.65 -5.76 -5.24
C ASN A 37 10.19 -6.13 -3.82
N ASP A 38 10.54 -5.34 -2.81
CA ASP A 38 10.07 -5.57 -1.45
C ASP A 38 8.57 -5.21 -1.31
N VAL A 39 8.18 -4.06 -1.87
CA VAL A 39 6.81 -3.54 -1.75
C VAL A 39 5.80 -4.39 -2.51
N LEU A 40 6.18 -4.93 -3.68
CA LEU A 40 5.32 -5.78 -4.51
C LEU A 40 5.51 -7.28 -4.23
N SER A 41 6.19 -7.65 -3.15
CA SER A 41 6.55 -9.05 -2.84
C SER A 41 5.35 -9.96 -2.53
N SER A 42 4.21 -9.39 -2.12
CA SER A 42 2.96 -10.13 -1.90
C SER A 42 2.27 -10.56 -3.20
N LEU A 43 2.66 -9.97 -4.34
CA LEU A 43 2.14 -10.35 -5.65
C LEU A 43 2.83 -11.62 -6.16
N SER A 44 2.14 -12.32 -7.06
CA SER A 44 2.71 -13.37 -7.92
C SER A 44 2.53 -12.95 -9.38
N PRO A 45 3.36 -12.01 -9.89
CA PRO A 45 3.18 -11.45 -11.22
C PRO A 45 3.52 -12.47 -12.31
N ALA A 46 2.97 -12.28 -13.50
CA ALA A 46 3.39 -13.00 -14.70
C ALA A 46 4.53 -12.24 -15.40
N ASP A 47 5.32 -12.95 -16.21
CA ASP A 47 6.25 -12.30 -17.12
C ASP A 47 5.51 -11.27 -17.99
N ASP A 48 6.14 -10.13 -18.23
CA ASP A 48 5.61 -8.96 -18.94
C ASP A 48 4.55 -8.12 -18.19
N ASP A 49 4.25 -8.42 -16.92
CA ASP A 49 3.52 -7.50 -16.05
C ASP A 49 4.30 -6.19 -15.89
N TYR A 50 3.58 -5.07 -15.78
CA TYR A 50 4.17 -3.75 -15.96
C TYR A 50 3.65 -2.74 -14.96
N ILE A 51 4.54 -1.95 -14.37
CA ILE A 51 4.19 -0.84 -13.47
C ILE A 51 4.90 0.43 -13.91
N LYS A 52 4.22 1.57 -13.75
CA LYS A 52 4.77 2.88 -14.04
C LYS A 52 4.26 3.96 -13.11
N ASP A 53 5.04 5.02 -13.00
CA ASP A 53 4.60 6.31 -12.52
C ASP A 53 4.55 7.32 -13.69
N GLN A 54 4.63 8.63 -13.40
CA GLN A 54 4.60 9.68 -14.42
C GLN A 54 5.83 9.70 -15.35
N SER A 55 6.94 9.11 -14.94
CA SER A 55 8.26 9.27 -15.59
C SER A 55 9.11 8.00 -15.66
N GLN A 56 8.84 7.03 -14.80
CA GLN A 56 9.60 5.81 -14.61
C GLN A 56 8.70 4.58 -14.79
N TYR A 57 9.32 3.43 -15.04
CA TYR A 57 8.63 2.15 -15.19
C TYR A 57 9.46 0.98 -14.71
N ALA A 58 8.81 -0.13 -14.42
CA ALA A 58 9.42 -1.44 -14.25
C ALA A 58 8.55 -2.52 -14.89
N GLN A 59 9.20 -3.58 -15.36
CA GLN A 59 8.58 -4.76 -15.93
C GLN A 59 8.99 -5.97 -15.09
N TYR A 60 8.08 -6.91 -14.92
CA TYR A 60 8.39 -8.17 -14.28
C TYR A 60 9.07 -9.11 -15.27
N PHE A 61 10.26 -9.57 -14.91
CA PHE A 61 11.06 -10.49 -15.71
C PHE A 61 11.95 -11.34 -14.80
N THR A 62 11.91 -12.66 -14.95
CA THR A 62 12.77 -13.60 -14.21
C THR A 62 12.71 -13.39 -12.69
N ASP A 63 11.50 -13.47 -12.13
CA ASP A 63 11.19 -13.34 -10.71
C ASP A 63 11.48 -11.97 -10.07
N GLN A 64 11.72 -10.92 -10.87
CA GLN A 64 12.04 -9.59 -10.36
C GLN A 64 11.41 -8.48 -11.20
N TRP A 65 11.05 -7.38 -10.53
CA TRP A 65 10.73 -6.11 -11.18
C TRP A 65 12.03 -5.38 -11.56
N VAL A 66 12.17 -5.08 -12.86
CA VAL A 66 13.35 -4.45 -13.44
C VAL A 66 12.95 -3.25 -14.27
N GLY A 67 13.62 -2.11 -14.06
CA GLY A 67 13.41 -0.90 -14.86
C GLY A 67 13.95 0.36 -14.19
N SER A 68 13.51 1.52 -14.68
CA SER A 68 13.89 2.82 -14.11
C SER A 68 13.14 3.15 -12.81
N LEU A 69 11.98 2.53 -12.57
CA LEU A 69 11.24 2.63 -11.31
C LEU A 69 11.78 1.58 -10.33
N SER A 70 12.56 2.02 -9.35
CA SER A 70 13.19 1.13 -8.37
C SER A 70 12.60 1.21 -6.96
N THR A 71 11.78 2.23 -6.69
CA THR A 71 11.22 2.48 -5.34
C THR A 71 9.76 2.93 -5.41
N ILE A 72 9.01 2.60 -4.36
CA ILE A 72 7.62 3.04 -4.14
C ILE A 72 7.60 3.99 -2.94
N ASN A 73 6.83 5.07 -3.01
CA ASN A 73 6.69 6.04 -1.91
C ASN A 73 5.24 6.49 -1.73
N ASN A 74 4.99 7.20 -0.63
CA ASN A 74 3.67 7.70 -0.24
C ASN A 74 3.25 9.02 -0.90
N THR A 75 4.08 9.60 -1.76
CA THR A 75 3.81 10.86 -2.46
C THR A 75 3.50 10.68 -3.95
N SER A 76 3.72 9.47 -4.48
CA SER A 76 3.54 9.12 -5.87
C SER A 76 2.29 8.26 -6.09
N MET A 77 1.77 8.32 -7.32
CA MET A 77 0.68 7.45 -7.78
C MET A 77 1.22 6.52 -8.87
N TYR A 78 0.80 5.27 -8.80
CA TYR A 78 1.30 4.20 -9.66
C TYR A 78 0.17 3.61 -10.48
N LYS A 79 0.52 3.16 -11.68
CA LYS A 79 -0.35 2.40 -12.55
C LYS A 79 0.30 1.06 -12.84
N ILE A 80 -0.36 -0.03 -12.47
CA ILE A 80 0.12 -1.39 -12.67
C ILE A 80 -0.81 -2.12 -13.64
N ASN A 81 -0.24 -2.95 -14.50
CA ASN A 81 -0.92 -3.86 -15.40
C ASN A 81 -0.53 -5.27 -15.01
N LEU A 82 -1.50 -6.07 -14.57
CA LEU A 82 -1.30 -7.45 -14.19
C LEU A 82 -2.07 -8.38 -15.12
N ALA A 83 -1.48 -9.52 -15.46
CA ALA A 83 -2.17 -10.58 -16.20
C ALA A 83 -3.38 -11.13 -15.42
N ASN A 84 -3.25 -11.29 -14.11
CA ASN A 84 -4.27 -11.84 -13.22
C ASN A 84 -4.60 -10.87 -12.09
N GLU A 85 -5.85 -10.90 -11.60
CA GLU A 85 -6.24 -10.12 -10.42
C GLU A 85 -5.58 -10.66 -9.15
N GLN A 86 -5.16 -9.76 -8.26
CA GLN A 86 -4.41 -10.06 -7.05
C GLN A 86 -4.70 -9.01 -5.97
N ILE A 87 -4.31 -9.29 -4.73
CA ILE A 87 -4.33 -8.30 -3.65
C ILE A 87 -2.89 -7.95 -3.34
N LEU A 88 -2.57 -6.65 -3.43
CA LEU A 88 -1.31 -6.12 -2.98
C LEU A 88 -1.40 -5.84 -1.48
N GLU A 89 -0.55 -6.48 -0.70
CA GLU A 89 -0.36 -6.19 0.72
C GLU A 89 0.86 -5.30 0.89
N ILE A 90 0.65 -4.10 1.44
CA ILE A 90 1.71 -3.13 1.76
C ILE A 90 1.83 -3.03 3.28
N ILE A 91 3.05 -3.17 3.78
CA ILE A 91 3.38 -3.01 5.19
C ILE A 91 4.22 -1.75 5.35
N GLY A 92 3.83 -0.87 6.26
CA GLY A 92 4.60 0.34 6.56
C GLY A 92 4.03 1.15 7.71
N GLU A 93 4.74 2.22 8.08
CA GLU A 93 4.38 3.04 9.22
C GLU A 93 3.49 4.22 8.77
N LEU A 94 2.42 4.49 9.53
CA LEU A 94 1.76 5.78 9.46
C LEU A 94 2.61 6.79 10.25
N LYS A 95 3.15 7.81 9.57
CA LYS A 95 3.74 8.94 10.31
C LYS A 95 2.64 9.67 11.08
N ASP A 96 2.84 9.73 12.39
CA ASP A 96 1.90 10.15 13.43
C ASP A 96 1.17 11.50 13.14
N PRO A 97 -0.18 11.54 13.16
CA PRO A 97 -0.95 12.78 13.05
C PRO A 97 -1.01 13.62 14.34
N VAL A 98 -0.34 13.28 15.45
CA VAL A 98 -0.43 14.01 16.75
C VAL A 98 0.27 15.40 16.76
N LEU A 99 0.98 15.79 15.69
CA LEU A 99 1.32 17.20 15.40
C LEU A 99 0.33 17.90 14.44
N THR A 100 -0.71 17.20 14.03
CA THR A 100 -1.77 17.70 13.17
C THR A 100 -3.01 17.93 14.02
N THR A 101 -3.18 19.14 14.55
CA THR A 101 -4.46 19.61 15.07
C THR A 101 -5.52 19.36 14.01
N ILE A 102 -6.36 18.34 14.17
CA ILE A 102 -7.45 18.03 13.23
C ILE A 102 -8.51 19.12 13.40
N SER A 103 -8.37 20.20 12.63
CA SER A 103 -9.41 21.21 12.47
C SER A 103 -10.44 20.62 11.50
N TYR A 104 -11.52 20.09 12.08
CA TYR A 104 -12.66 19.53 11.35
C TYR A 104 -13.22 20.55 10.36
N ASN A 105 -12.96 20.35 9.08
CA ASN A 105 -13.82 20.85 8.01
C ASN A 105 -14.40 19.63 7.30
N SER A 106 -15.72 19.53 7.35
CA SER A 106 -16.55 18.50 6.74
C SER A 106 -16.05 18.03 5.36
N GLY A 107 -15.71 16.73 5.25
CA GLY A 107 -15.71 16.01 3.97
C GLY A 107 -14.51 15.07 3.72
N TRP A 108 -14.84 13.80 3.43
CA TRP A 108 -14.01 12.67 2.96
C TRP A 108 -13.04 12.01 3.96
N ASN A 109 -13.56 10.98 4.65
CA ASN A 109 -12.80 9.92 5.33
C ASN A 109 -12.92 8.64 4.50
N TRP A 110 -11.81 8.10 3.99
CA TRP A 110 -11.77 6.70 3.53
C TRP A 110 -11.18 5.85 4.65
N ILE A 111 -11.99 5.57 5.67
CA ILE A 111 -11.69 4.51 6.62
C ILE A 111 -12.04 3.18 5.94
N GLY A 112 -11.06 2.31 5.75
CA GLY A 112 -11.27 0.93 5.35
C GLY A 112 -12.14 0.23 6.39
N TYR A 113 -13.38 -0.07 6.03
CA TYR A 113 -14.30 -0.84 6.84
C TYR A 113 -14.16 -2.31 6.46
N VAL A 114 -13.62 -3.13 7.37
CA VAL A 114 -13.83 -4.58 7.34
C VAL A 114 -14.36 -4.99 8.72
N PRO A 115 -15.65 -5.36 8.86
CA PRO A 115 -16.16 -5.86 10.13
C PRO A 115 -15.70 -7.31 10.29
N HIS A 116 -14.76 -7.56 11.21
CA HIS A 116 -14.51 -8.90 11.73
C HIS A 116 -15.29 -9.09 13.03
N VAL A 117 -16.55 -9.54 12.92
CA VAL A 117 -17.14 -10.58 13.78
C VAL A 117 -18.49 -11.01 13.18
N SER A 118 -18.65 -12.31 12.96
CA SER A 118 -19.96 -12.94 12.82
C SER A 118 -20.58 -13.06 14.22
N MET A 119 -21.74 -12.44 14.43
CA MET A 119 -22.55 -12.75 15.62
C MET A 119 -23.57 -13.83 15.26
N SER A 120 -23.63 -14.88 16.08
CA SER A 120 -24.57 -16.00 15.94
C SER A 120 -26.02 -15.50 15.98
N VAL A 121 -26.83 -15.97 15.04
CA VAL A 121 -28.28 -15.76 15.05
C VAL A 121 -28.88 -16.65 16.14
N ASN A 122 -29.69 -16.07 17.02
CA ASN A 122 -30.61 -16.79 17.90
C ASN A 122 -32.03 -16.59 17.39
#